data_AF-A0AA42W6N1-F1
#
_entry.id   AF-A0AA42W6N1-F1
#
_cell.length_a   1.000
_cell.length_b   1.000
_cell.length_c   1.000
_cell.angle_alpha   90.00
_cell.angle_beta   90.00
_cell.angle_gamma   90.00
#
_symmetry.space_group_name_H-M   'P 1'
#
loop_
_entity.id
_entity.type
_entity.pdbx_description
1 polymer ?
#
loop_
_entity_poly.entity_id
_entity_poly.type
_entity_poly.pdbx_seq_one_letter_code
_entity_poly.pdbx_strand_id
1 'polypeptide(L)'
;MSKEHPSSNLQMIPIDKIEILNPRERNSRIFDDIVGNIKNIGLKKPITVTPRKDGDGREKFLLICGEGRLKAFKSLGETTIPAMVVDVSDEDGFIMSLAENIARRQGRTLELLAGIEQMRDQGYDKKAIAQKTGLGQDYVHGILQLLRNGEERLLIAVESGRIPLNAALAIAGAGSNDKDIQAALQEAYENGQLRGNHLIQARKVIEKRRSLGRSIARGAPRKVPDVTSSSLIRTYQHEVERQKLMVKKAEFAQQRLLFVAEAMRQLMANENFTNLLRAEGLDSLPKYIAERVWPAGSAV
;
A
#
# COMPACT_ATOMS: atom_id res chain seq x y z
N MET A 1 -32.24 -5.46 -22.10
CA MET A 1 -32.09 -4.01 -22.32
C MET A 1 -30.77 -3.80 -23.05
N SER A 2 -30.86 -3.34 -24.29
CA SER A 2 -29.75 -3.21 -25.23
C SER A 2 -28.71 -2.23 -24.66
N LYS A 3 -27.45 -2.68 -24.54
CA LYS A 3 -26.32 -1.80 -24.19
C LYS A 3 -26.01 -0.95 -25.42
N GLU A 4 -26.58 0.24 -25.49
CA GLU A 4 -26.06 1.27 -26.41
C GLU A 4 -24.67 1.65 -25.92
N HIS A 5 -23.64 1.29 -26.69
CA HIS A 5 -22.31 1.82 -26.48
C HIS A 5 -22.34 3.30 -26.90
N PRO A 6 -21.98 4.24 -26.01
CA PRO A 6 -22.02 5.66 -26.36
C PRO A 6 -21.11 5.91 -27.57
N SER A 7 -21.59 6.71 -28.51
CA SER A 7 -20.90 7.07 -29.75
C SER A 7 -19.53 7.67 -29.45
N SER A 8 -18.47 6.88 -29.55
CA SER A 8 -17.10 7.33 -29.29
C SER A 8 -16.48 7.87 -30.58
N ASN A 9 -16.18 9.16 -30.63
CA ASN A 9 -15.47 9.78 -31.77
C ASN A 9 -14.04 10.18 -31.37
N LEU A 10 -13.04 9.83 -32.18
CA LEU A 10 -11.63 10.13 -31.91
C LEU A 10 -11.25 11.46 -32.58
N GLN A 11 -10.82 12.45 -31.79
CA GLN A 11 -10.52 13.80 -32.27
C GLN A 11 -9.26 14.36 -31.61
N MET A 12 -8.59 15.30 -32.29
CA MET A 12 -7.51 16.10 -31.69
C MET A 12 -8.11 17.29 -30.97
N ILE A 13 -7.92 17.38 -29.65
CA ILE A 13 -8.51 18.42 -28.82
C ILE A 13 -7.43 19.38 -28.31
N PRO A 14 -7.63 20.70 -28.42
CA PRO A 14 -6.77 21.69 -27.78
C PRO A 14 -6.72 21.49 -26.26
N ILE A 15 -5.50 21.41 -25.71
CA ILE A 15 -5.29 21.08 -24.29
C ILE A 15 -5.88 22.16 -23.35
N ASP A 16 -5.90 23.40 -23.80
CA ASP A 16 -6.48 24.56 -23.11
C ASP A 16 -8.02 24.48 -22.97
N LYS A 17 -8.70 23.68 -23.81
CA LYS A 17 -10.14 23.44 -23.73
C LYS A 17 -10.51 22.29 -22.79
N ILE A 18 -9.53 21.59 -22.21
CA ILE A 18 -9.77 20.41 -21.38
C ILE A 18 -9.69 20.78 -19.89
N GLU A 19 -10.82 20.65 -19.20
CA GLU A 19 -10.93 20.87 -17.77
C GLU A 19 -10.80 19.57 -16.98
N ILE A 20 -10.16 19.66 -15.81
CA ILE A 20 -9.95 18.54 -14.90
C ILE A 20 -10.80 18.82 -13.65
N LEU A 21 -11.89 18.08 -13.47
CA LEU A 21 -12.80 18.28 -12.33
C LEU A 21 -12.12 17.99 -10.98
N ASN A 22 -11.33 16.92 -10.93
CA ASN A 22 -10.68 16.47 -9.70
C ASN A 22 -9.21 16.09 -10.00
N PRO A 23 -8.28 17.06 -9.94
CA PRO A 23 -6.87 16.82 -10.25
C PRO A 23 -6.24 15.91 -9.20
N ARG A 24 -5.57 14.85 -9.67
CA ARG A 24 -4.92 13.87 -8.79
C ARG A 24 -3.44 14.20 -8.64
N GLU A 25 -2.95 14.18 -7.40
CA GLU A 25 -1.51 14.24 -7.14
C GLU A 25 -0.86 12.91 -7.55
N ARG A 26 0.26 12.98 -8.26
CA ARG A 26 1.06 11.80 -8.60
C ARG A 26 2.48 11.99 -8.07
N ASN A 27 3.08 10.86 -7.69
CA ASN A 27 4.50 10.81 -7.38
C ASN A 27 5.31 11.29 -8.60
N SER A 28 6.26 12.20 -8.39
CA SER A 28 7.09 12.78 -9.43
C SER A 28 7.79 11.73 -10.29
N ARG A 29 8.36 10.67 -9.68
CA ARG A 29 9.05 9.60 -10.43
C ARG A 29 8.16 8.91 -11.45
N ILE A 30 6.92 8.58 -11.05
CA ILE A 30 5.94 7.93 -11.94
C ILE A 30 5.53 8.89 -13.05
N PHE A 31 5.45 10.19 -12.77
CA PHE A 31 5.16 11.20 -13.78
C PHE A 31 6.30 11.31 -14.80
N ASP A 32 7.55 11.36 -14.34
CA ASP A 32 8.73 11.41 -15.21
C ASP A 32 8.80 10.19 -16.15
N ASP A 33 8.49 8.99 -15.63
CA ASP A 33 8.39 7.78 -16.45
C ASP A 33 7.31 7.89 -17.54
N ILE A 34 6.16 8.51 -17.24
CA ILE A 34 5.09 8.72 -18.22
C ILE A 34 5.55 9.71 -19.30
N VAL A 35 6.18 10.81 -18.90
CA VAL A 35 6.71 11.82 -19.82
C VAL A 35 7.77 11.20 -20.74
N GLY A 36 8.73 10.45 -20.18
CA GLY A 36 9.76 9.76 -20.95
C GLY A 36 9.19 8.74 -21.93
N ASN A 37 8.20 7.95 -21.50
CA ASN A 37 7.52 7.00 -22.39
C ASN A 37 6.77 7.68 -23.53
N ILE A 38 6.05 8.76 -23.26
CA ILE A 38 5.32 9.51 -24.29
C ILE A 38 6.29 10.16 -25.27
N LYS A 39 7.40 10.73 -24.78
CA LYS A 39 8.44 11.32 -25.63
C LYS A 39 9.09 10.29 -26.57
N ASN A 40 9.37 9.09 -26.07
CA ASN A 40 10.10 8.06 -26.82
C ASN A 40 9.21 7.21 -27.74
N ILE A 41 7.99 6.89 -27.29
CA ILE A 41 7.10 5.91 -27.94
C ILE A 41 5.82 6.57 -28.49
N GLY A 42 5.47 7.76 -28.02
CA GLY A 42 4.20 8.42 -28.33
C GLY A 42 3.02 7.94 -27.49
N LEU A 43 1.84 8.49 -27.77
CA LEU A 43 0.62 8.19 -27.04
C LEU A 43 -0.04 6.90 -27.54
N LYS A 44 0.10 5.80 -26.78
CA LYS A 44 -0.50 4.50 -27.15
C LYS A 44 -2.03 4.45 -27.09
N LYS A 45 -2.66 5.22 -26.20
CA LYS A 45 -4.12 5.28 -26.04
C LYS A 45 -4.57 6.73 -25.88
N PRO A 46 -5.63 7.17 -26.60
CA PRO A 46 -6.17 8.51 -26.45
C PRO A 46 -6.73 8.73 -25.04
N ILE A 47 -6.78 9.99 -24.61
CA ILE A 47 -7.52 10.36 -23.38
C ILE A 47 -9.02 10.23 -23.63
N THR A 48 -9.84 10.22 -22.57
CA THR A 48 -11.30 10.19 -22.72
C THR A 48 -11.87 11.46 -22.12
N VAL A 49 -12.74 12.13 -22.87
CA VAL A 49 -13.39 13.38 -22.46
C VAL A 49 -14.89 13.34 -22.74
N THR A 50 -15.65 14.17 -22.03
CA THR A 50 -17.07 14.43 -22.33
C THR A 50 -17.24 15.90 -22.73
N PRO A 51 -18.01 16.20 -23.79
CA PRO A 51 -18.22 17.58 -24.24
C PRO A 51 -19.08 18.36 -23.25
N ARG A 52 -18.75 19.64 -23.04
CA ARG A 52 -19.47 20.58 -22.17
C ARG A 52 -19.59 21.92 -22.87
N LYS A 53 -20.55 22.73 -22.44
CA LYS A 53 -20.66 24.13 -22.84
C LYS A 53 -20.29 24.99 -21.65
N ASP A 54 -19.40 25.94 -21.84
CA ASP A 54 -19.10 26.98 -20.85
C ASP A 54 -20.30 27.95 -20.74
N GLY A 55 -20.29 28.84 -19.73
CA GLY A 55 -21.27 29.91 -19.55
C GLY A 55 -21.41 30.84 -20.76
N ASP A 56 -20.34 30.97 -21.56
CA ASP A 56 -20.33 31.73 -22.83
C ASP A 56 -20.80 30.90 -24.05
N GLY A 57 -21.31 29.68 -23.84
CA GLY A 57 -21.75 28.77 -24.90
C GLY A 57 -20.63 28.14 -25.73
N ARG A 58 -19.36 28.36 -25.35
CA ARG A 58 -18.19 27.77 -26.01
C ARG A 58 -18.04 26.29 -25.65
N GLU A 59 -17.68 25.48 -26.63
CA GLU A 59 -17.42 24.06 -26.43
C GLU A 59 -16.12 23.86 -25.63
N LYS A 60 -16.26 23.21 -24.48
CA LYS A 60 -15.21 22.75 -23.59
C LYS A 60 -15.29 21.23 -23.43
N PHE A 61 -14.26 20.64 -22.88
CA PHE A 61 -14.20 19.20 -22.65
C PHE A 61 -13.85 18.92 -21.19
N LEU A 62 -14.62 18.05 -20.55
CA LEU A 62 -14.29 17.56 -19.22
C LEU A 62 -13.52 16.25 -19.33
N LEU A 63 -12.37 16.18 -18.66
CA LEU A 63 -11.54 14.98 -18.64
C LEU A 63 -12.19 13.87 -17.81
N ILE A 64 -12.43 12.71 -18.43
CA ILE A 64 -12.88 11.48 -17.77
C ILE A 64 -11.67 10.63 -17.35
N CYS A 65 -10.81 10.30 -18.31
CA CYS A 65 -9.68 9.38 -18.14
C CYS A 65 -8.42 9.89 -18.83
N GLY A 66 -7.25 9.65 -18.22
CA GLY A 66 -5.95 9.91 -18.84
C GLY A 66 -5.22 11.18 -18.37
N GLU A 67 -5.51 11.69 -17.16
CA GLU A 67 -4.91 12.90 -16.60
C GLU A 67 -3.37 12.93 -16.67
N GLY A 68 -2.70 11.82 -16.39
CA GLY A 68 -1.24 11.76 -16.48
C GLY A 68 -0.72 11.97 -17.90
N ARG A 69 -1.46 11.51 -18.92
CA ARG A 69 -1.10 11.71 -20.33
C ARG A 69 -1.33 13.17 -20.73
N LEU A 70 -2.44 13.77 -20.29
CA LEU A 70 -2.73 15.19 -20.49
C LEU A 70 -1.63 16.09 -19.88
N LYS A 71 -1.27 15.83 -18.61
CA LYS A 71 -0.19 16.57 -17.92
C LYS A 71 1.15 16.37 -18.60
N ALA A 72 1.45 15.17 -19.09
CA ALA A 72 2.70 14.89 -19.80
C ALA A 72 2.79 15.64 -21.14
N PHE A 73 1.72 15.63 -21.94
CA PHE A 73 1.64 16.43 -23.17
C PHE A 73 1.86 17.91 -22.89
N LYS A 74 1.21 18.44 -21.85
CA LYS A 74 1.42 19.83 -21.42
C LYS A 74 2.87 20.11 -21.01
N SER A 75 3.54 19.17 -20.33
CA SER A 75 4.97 19.30 -19.96
C SER A 75 5.94 19.22 -21.14
N LEU A 76 5.53 18.53 -22.22
CA LEU A 76 6.30 18.41 -23.46
C LEU A 76 6.08 19.61 -24.40
N GLY A 77 5.18 20.54 -24.05
CA GLY A 77 4.88 21.74 -24.85
C GLY A 77 3.88 21.51 -25.98
N GLU A 78 3.18 20.37 -25.98
CA GLU A 78 2.15 20.07 -26.99
C GLU A 78 0.92 20.95 -26.79
N THR A 79 0.27 21.35 -27.89
CA THR A 79 -0.93 22.20 -27.87
C THR A 79 -2.22 21.40 -28.03
N THR A 80 -2.16 20.22 -28.63
CA THR A 80 -3.31 19.33 -28.87
C THR A 80 -3.01 17.91 -28.42
N ILE A 81 -4.06 17.17 -28.05
CA ILE A 81 -3.95 15.76 -27.61
C ILE A 81 -5.04 14.90 -28.25
N PRO A 82 -4.74 13.65 -28.67
CA PRO A 82 -5.74 12.71 -29.14
C PRO A 82 -6.71 12.32 -28.02
N ALA A 83 -8.00 12.54 -28.25
CA ALA A 83 -9.05 12.31 -27.27
C ALA A 83 -10.24 11.57 -27.88
N MET A 84 -10.77 10.61 -27.14
CA MET A 84 -12.03 9.95 -27.39
C MET A 84 -13.15 10.76 -26.73
N VAL A 85 -14.00 11.36 -27.55
CA VAL A 85 -15.18 12.13 -27.11
C VAL A 85 -16.31 11.15 -26.88
N VAL A 86 -16.84 11.14 -25.65
CA VAL A 86 -17.96 10.30 -25.23
C VAL A 86 -18.99 11.19 -24.57
N ASP A 87 -20.21 11.21 -25.12
CA ASP A 87 -21.30 11.98 -24.55
C ASP A 87 -21.93 11.24 -23.36
N VAL A 88 -21.57 11.69 -22.15
CA VAL A 88 -22.05 11.14 -20.88
C VAL A 88 -22.29 12.25 -19.87
N SER A 89 -23.23 12.00 -18.97
CA SER A 89 -23.50 12.85 -17.80
C SER A 89 -22.24 12.99 -16.93
N ASP A 90 -22.18 14.03 -16.09
CA ASP A 90 -21.07 14.21 -15.13
C ASP A 90 -20.96 13.01 -14.18
N GLU A 91 -22.10 12.43 -13.80
CA GLU A 91 -22.18 11.25 -12.94
C GLU A 91 -21.59 10.01 -13.62
N ASP A 92 -22.03 9.70 -14.84
CA ASP A 92 -21.54 8.53 -15.56
C ASP A 92 -20.06 8.70 -15.94
N GLY A 93 -19.64 9.93 -16.28
CA GLY A 93 -18.22 10.25 -16.47
C GLY A 93 -17.40 9.99 -15.20
N PHE A 94 -17.88 10.41 -14.04
CA PHE A 94 -17.21 10.11 -12.77
C PHE A 94 -17.09 8.59 -12.52
N ILE A 95 -18.16 7.84 -12.74
CA ILE A 95 -18.19 6.38 -12.60
C ILE A 95 -17.20 5.70 -13.56
N MET A 96 -17.14 6.14 -14.83
CA MET A 96 -16.18 5.64 -15.81
C MET A 96 -14.74 5.89 -15.38
N SER A 97 -14.45 7.09 -14.83
CA SER A 97 -13.13 7.44 -14.28
C SER A 97 -12.74 6.54 -13.11
N LEU A 98 -13.69 6.24 -12.23
CA LEU A 98 -13.49 5.36 -11.09
C LEU A 98 -13.25 3.92 -11.55
N ALA A 99 -14.09 3.39 -12.45
CA ALA A 99 -13.98 2.04 -12.98
C ALA A 99 -12.65 1.80 -13.70
N GLU A 100 -12.16 2.77 -14.50
CA GLU A 100 -10.86 2.68 -15.16
C GLU A 100 -9.70 2.60 -14.15
N ASN A 101 -9.82 3.29 -13.02
CA ASN A 101 -8.82 3.27 -11.96
C ASN A 101 -8.80 1.93 -11.23
N ILE A 102 -9.97 1.38 -10.90
CA ILE A 102 -10.14 0.06 -10.30
C ILE A 102 -9.54 -1.02 -11.21
N ALA A 103 -9.74 -0.91 -12.53
CA ALA A 103 -9.22 -1.86 -13.50
C ALA A 103 -7.67 -1.85 -13.61
N ARG A 104 -6.98 -0.83 -13.07
CA ARG A 104 -5.52 -0.85 -12.99
C ARG A 104 -5.11 -1.84 -11.90
N ARG A 105 -4.17 -2.74 -12.21
CA ARG A 105 -3.61 -3.76 -11.29
C ARG A 105 -2.95 -3.21 -10.00
N GLN A 106 -2.99 -1.90 -9.79
CA GLN A 106 -2.60 -1.19 -8.57
C GLN A 106 -3.56 0.00 -8.35
N GLY A 107 -4.86 -0.26 -8.22
CA GLY A 107 -5.81 0.77 -7.78
C GLY A 107 -5.26 1.43 -6.52
N ARG A 108 -5.06 2.76 -6.57
CA ARG A 108 -4.61 3.49 -5.38
C ARG A 108 -5.71 3.36 -4.34
N THR A 109 -5.46 2.53 -3.34
CA THR A 109 -6.26 2.25 -2.15
C THR A 109 -7.17 3.39 -1.69
N LEU A 110 -6.68 4.64 -1.67
CA LEU A 110 -7.47 5.79 -1.20
C LEU A 110 -8.48 6.32 -2.22
N GLU A 111 -8.15 6.25 -3.52
CA GLU A 111 -9.02 6.77 -4.59
C GLU A 111 -10.26 5.88 -4.78
N LEU A 112 -10.12 4.56 -4.59
CA LEU A 112 -11.25 3.63 -4.61
C LEU A 112 -12.24 3.93 -3.47
N LEU A 113 -11.72 4.12 -2.26
CA LEU A 113 -12.51 4.45 -1.07
C LEU A 113 -13.27 5.76 -1.26
N ALA A 114 -12.58 6.80 -1.74
CA ALA A 114 -13.19 8.09 -2.04
C ALA A 114 -14.29 7.99 -3.11
N GLY A 115 -14.08 7.16 -4.14
CA GLY A 115 -15.09 6.91 -5.17
C GLY A 115 -16.33 6.21 -4.62
N ILE A 116 -16.15 5.16 -3.81
CA ILE A 116 -17.26 4.46 -3.15
C ILE A 116 -18.04 5.40 -2.21
N GLU A 117 -17.32 6.24 -1.46
CA GLU A 117 -17.92 7.25 -0.59
C GLU A 117 -18.73 8.29 -1.37
N GLN A 118 -18.16 8.84 -2.45
CA GLN A 118 -18.86 9.81 -3.29
C GLN A 118 -20.12 9.21 -3.94
N MET A 119 -20.07 7.96 -4.40
CA MET A 119 -21.25 7.30 -4.94
C MET A 119 -22.33 7.09 -3.87
N ARG A 120 -21.95 6.76 -2.63
CA ARG A 120 -22.91 6.71 -1.50
C ARG A 120 -23.55 8.08 -1.28
N ASP A 121 -22.75 9.13 -1.27
CA ASP A 121 -23.22 10.50 -1.00
C ASP A 121 -24.14 11.03 -2.11
N GLN A 122 -23.98 10.53 -3.33
CA GLN A 122 -24.89 10.75 -4.47
C GLN A 122 -26.18 9.91 -4.40
N GLY A 123 -26.38 9.10 -3.35
CA GLY A 123 -27.61 8.34 -3.14
C GLY A 123 -27.65 6.96 -3.80
N TYR A 124 -26.55 6.48 -4.37
CA TYR A 124 -26.49 5.12 -4.92
C TYR A 124 -26.59 4.07 -3.81
N ASP A 125 -27.40 3.03 -4.03
CA ASP A 125 -27.48 1.89 -3.13
C ASP A 125 -26.26 0.96 -3.28
N LYS A 126 -26.05 0.08 -2.30
CA LYS A 126 -24.86 -0.79 -2.28
C LYS A 126 -24.78 -1.70 -3.51
N LYS A 127 -25.94 -2.09 -4.05
CA LYS A 127 -26.07 -2.96 -5.21
C LYS A 127 -25.66 -2.23 -6.49
N ALA A 128 -26.11 -0.99 -6.67
CA ALA A 128 -25.74 -0.14 -7.80
C ALA A 128 -24.25 0.19 -7.77
N ILE A 129 -23.68 0.50 -6.60
CA ILE A 129 -22.24 0.72 -6.45
C ILE A 129 -21.45 -0.52 -6.86
N ALA A 130 -21.82 -1.70 -6.36
CA ALA A 130 -21.19 -2.97 -6.73
C ALA A 130 -21.24 -3.23 -8.25
N GLN A 131 -22.40 -3.04 -8.89
CA GLN A 131 -22.56 -3.23 -10.33
C GLN A 131 -21.73 -2.23 -11.15
N LYS A 132 -21.72 -0.96 -10.77
CA LYS A 132 -21.00 0.11 -11.49
C LYS A 132 -19.48 0.03 -11.29
N THR A 133 -19.01 -0.45 -10.14
CA THR A 133 -17.58 -0.61 -9.84
C THR A 133 -17.00 -1.98 -10.20
N GLY A 134 -17.85 -2.98 -10.42
CA GLY A 134 -17.44 -4.37 -10.65
C GLY A 134 -16.97 -5.10 -9.39
N LEU A 135 -17.20 -4.52 -8.20
CA LEU A 135 -16.82 -5.11 -6.91
C LEU A 135 -17.94 -6.02 -6.36
N GLY A 136 -17.58 -6.92 -5.46
CA GLY A 136 -18.55 -7.74 -4.74
C GLY A 136 -19.44 -6.89 -3.83
N GLN A 137 -20.74 -7.20 -3.76
CA GLN A 137 -21.69 -6.47 -2.91
C GLN A 137 -21.29 -6.49 -1.42
N ASP A 138 -20.80 -7.63 -0.93
CA ASP A 138 -20.31 -7.77 0.45
C ASP A 138 -19.06 -6.93 0.71
N TYR A 139 -18.19 -6.82 -0.30
CA TYR A 139 -17.00 -5.97 -0.24
C TYR A 139 -17.40 -4.50 -0.09
N VAL A 140 -18.29 -4.02 -0.98
CA VAL A 140 -18.82 -2.65 -0.93
C VAL A 140 -19.52 -2.38 0.41
N HIS A 141 -20.29 -3.34 0.92
CA HIS A 141 -20.92 -3.22 2.23
C HIS A 141 -19.89 -3.01 3.34
N GLY A 142 -18.86 -3.85 3.40
CA GLY A 142 -17.83 -3.80 4.43
C GLY A 142 -17.01 -2.51 4.38
N ILE A 143 -16.60 -2.09 3.18
CA ILE A 143 -15.91 -0.81 2.99
C ILE A 143 -16.77 0.37 3.48
N LEU A 144 -18.04 0.43 3.10
CA LEU A 144 -18.96 1.47 3.56
C LEU A 144 -19.17 1.44 5.07
N GLN A 145 -19.14 0.26 5.70
CA GLN A 145 -19.24 0.14 7.16
C GLN A 145 -17.99 0.68 7.87
N LEU A 146 -16.80 0.35 7.36
CA LEU A 146 -15.55 0.90 7.91
C LEU A 146 -15.46 2.42 7.72
N LEU A 147 -15.89 2.95 6.57
CA LEU A 147 -15.98 4.39 6.31
C LEU A 147 -16.92 5.08 7.31
N ARG A 148 -18.13 4.54 7.52
CA ARG A 148 -19.08 5.07 8.51
C ARG A 148 -18.53 5.09 9.93
N ASN A 149 -17.66 4.14 10.27
CA ASN A 149 -17.04 4.03 11.60
C ASN A 149 -15.76 4.89 11.75
N GLY A 150 -15.36 5.61 10.70
CA GLY A 150 -14.14 6.43 10.68
C GLY A 150 -12.84 5.62 10.69
N GLU A 151 -12.87 4.38 10.22
CA GLU A 151 -11.77 3.41 10.33
C GLU A 151 -10.75 3.51 9.17
N GLU A 152 -10.22 4.70 8.91
CA GLU A 152 -9.28 4.95 7.80
C GLU A 152 -8.04 4.05 7.86
N ARG A 153 -7.50 3.80 9.06
CA ARG A 153 -6.32 2.92 9.22
C ARG A 153 -6.61 1.47 8.85
N LEU A 154 -7.78 0.96 9.23
CA LEU A 154 -8.18 -0.41 8.88
C LEU A 154 -8.48 -0.50 7.38
N LEU A 155 -9.15 0.50 6.81
CA LEU A 155 -9.41 0.59 5.38
C LEU A 155 -8.13 0.50 4.55
N ILE A 156 -7.10 1.27 4.90
CA ILE A 156 -5.81 1.22 4.19
C ILE A 156 -5.13 -0.14 4.36
N ALA A 157 -5.25 -0.77 5.52
CA ALA A 157 -4.69 -2.09 5.76
C ALA A 157 -5.40 -3.17 4.92
N VAL A 158 -6.72 -3.04 4.75
CA VAL A 158 -7.53 -3.94 3.90
C VAL A 158 -7.16 -3.81 2.44
N GLU A 159 -7.17 -2.58 1.93
CA GLU A 159 -6.89 -2.27 0.54
C GLU A 159 -5.44 -2.59 0.13
N SER A 160 -4.49 -2.50 1.07
CA SER A 160 -3.11 -2.94 0.82
C SER A 160 -2.90 -4.45 0.94
N GLY A 161 -3.96 -5.22 1.17
CA GLY A 161 -3.92 -6.68 1.34
C GLY A 161 -3.23 -7.14 2.63
N ARG A 162 -2.98 -6.24 3.59
CA ARG A 162 -2.30 -6.56 4.85
C ARG A 162 -3.23 -7.22 5.86
N ILE A 163 -4.52 -6.92 5.78
CA ILE A 163 -5.57 -7.48 6.65
C ILE A 163 -6.77 -7.83 5.77
N PRO A 164 -7.40 -9.00 5.92
CA PRO A 164 -8.66 -9.29 5.24
C PRO A 164 -9.80 -8.37 5.70
N LEU A 165 -10.75 -8.06 4.81
CA LEU A 165 -11.89 -7.19 5.12
C LEU A 165 -12.71 -7.68 6.34
N ASN A 166 -12.99 -8.99 6.42
CA ASN A 166 -13.77 -9.56 7.52
C ASN A 166 -13.10 -9.36 8.88
N ALA A 167 -11.78 -9.55 8.93
CA ALA A 167 -11.01 -9.32 10.15
C ALA A 167 -11.01 -7.83 10.54
N ALA A 168 -10.90 -6.93 9.57
CA ALA A 168 -11.02 -5.49 9.83
C ALA A 168 -12.42 -5.10 10.35
N LEU A 169 -13.48 -5.71 9.83
CA LEU A 169 -14.85 -5.49 10.33
C LEU A 169 -15.03 -5.98 11.77
N ALA A 170 -14.49 -7.15 12.10
CA ALA A 170 -14.51 -7.67 13.48
C ALA A 170 -13.77 -6.72 14.45
N ILE A 171 -12.58 -6.25 14.05
CA ILE A 171 -11.79 -5.29 14.84
C ILE A 171 -12.53 -3.96 15.01
N ALA A 172 -13.20 -3.48 13.96
CA ALA A 172 -13.99 -2.26 14.02
C ALA A 172 -15.21 -2.42 14.94
N GLY A 173 -15.91 -3.56 14.88
CA GLY A 173 -17.04 -3.91 15.72
C GLY A 173 -16.69 -4.02 17.21
N ALA A 174 -15.50 -4.53 17.53
CA ALA A 174 -14.95 -4.59 18.89
C ALA A 174 -14.64 -3.20 19.50
N GLY A 175 -14.75 -2.11 18.73
CA GLY A 175 -14.58 -0.76 19.24
C GLY A 175 -13.16 -0.50 19.75
N SER A 176 -13.04 0.01 20.97
CA SER A 176 -11.77 0.40 21.59
C SER A 176 -11.42 -0.43 22.85
N ASN A 177 -12.20 -1.46 23.15
CA ASN A 177 -11.96 -2.33 24.29
C ASN A 177 -10.89 -3.37 23.94
N ASP A 178 -9.79 -3.38 24.70
CA ASP A 178 -8.67 -4.30 24.46
C ASP A 178 -9.13 -5.78 24.52
N LYS A 179 -10.07 -6.13 25.42
CA LYS A 179 -10.57 -7.51 25.56
C LYS A 179 -11.32 -7.96 24.30
N ASP A 180 -12.21 -7.10 23.80
CA ASP A 180 -13.06 -7.42 22.66
C ASP A 180 -12.22 -7.48 21.37
N ILE A 181 -11.20 -6.62 21.24
CA ILE A 181 -10.27 -6.65 20.12
C ILE A 181 -9.43 -7.93 20.13
N GLN A 182 -8.97 -8.39 21.30
CA GLN A 182 -8.26 -9.67 21.40
C GLN A 182 -9.18 -10.85 21.05
N ALA A 183 -10.44 -10.84 21.51
CA ALA A 183 -11.42 -11.85 21.14
C ALA A 183 -11.65 -11.87 19.62
N ALA A 184 -11.83 -10.71 18.99
CA ALA A 184 -11.99 -10.59 17.54
C ALA A 184 -10.76 -11.10 16.76
N LEU A 185 -9.55 -10.85 17.26
CA LEU A 185 -8.32 -11.40 16.67
C LEU A 185 -8.23 -12.92 16.81
N GLN A 186 -8.61 -13.45 17.96
CA GLN A 186 -8.60 -14.89 18.24
C GLN A 186 -9.61 -15.61 17.34
N GLU A 187 -10.84 -15.11 17.26
CA GLU A 187 -11.87 -15.65 16.37
C GLU A 187 -11.42 -15.63 14.91
N ALA A 188 -10.83 -14.51 14.45
CA ALA A 188 -10.30 -14.42 13.09
C ALA A 188 -9.12 -15.39 12.84
N TYR A 189 -8.35 -15.74 13.86
CA TYR A 189 -7.28 -16.74 13.76
C TYR A 189 -7.83 -18.16 13.68
N GLU A 190 -8.79 -18.49 14.54
CA GLU A 190 -9.48 -19.80 14.61
C GLU A 190 -10.21 -20.09 13.29
N ASN A 191 -10.93 -19.09 12.77
CA ASN A 191 -11.61 -19.15 11.47
C ASN A 191 -10.65 -19.10 10.26
N GLY A 192 -9.33 -19.06 10.49
CA GLY A 192 -8.31 -19.11 9.45
C GLY A 192 -8.16 -17.83 8.62
N GLN A 193 -8.86 -16.76 8.98
CA GLN A 193 -8.82 -15.47 8.28
C GLN A 193 -7.51 -14.73 8.54
N LEU A 194 -6.98 -14.78 9.76
CA LEU A 194 -5.71 -14.16 10.14
C LEU A 194 -4.66 -15.21 10.50
N ARG A 195 -3.67 -15.41 9.64
CA ARG A 195 -2.51 -16.29 9.92
C ARG A 195 -1.20 -15.65 9.49
N GLY A 196 -0.12 -16.05 10.16
CA GLY A 196 1.25 -15.65 9.81
C GLY A 196 1.43 -14.12 9.73
N ASN A 197 1.85 -13.63 8.57
CA ASN A 197 2.13 -12.21 8.34
C ASN A 197 0.90 -11.32 8.54
N HIS A 198 -0.29 -11.75 8.12
CA HIS A 198 -1.52 -10.95 8.27
C HIS A 198 -1.85 -10.68 9.74
N LEU A 199 -1.61 -11.64 10.63
CA LEU A 199 -1.79 -11.44 12.07
C LEU A 199 -0.81 -10.40 12.62
N ILE A 200 0.45 -10.44 12.20
CA ILE A 200 1.47 -9.46 12.60
C ILE A 200 1.09 -8.06 12.11
N GLN A 201 0.61 -7.94 10.87
CA GLN A 201 0.15 -6.65 10.34
C GLN A 201 -1.09 -6.15 11.08
N ALA A 202 -2.06 -7.02 11.36
CA ALA A 202 -3.25 -6.67 12.14
C ALA A 202 -2.89 -6.10 13.51
N ARG A 203 -1.96 -6.75 14.25
CA ARG A 203 -1.47 -6.24 15.54
C ARG A 203 -0.82 -4.87 15.42
N LYS A 204 0.01 -4.64 14.39
CA LYS A 204 0.64 -3.34 14.15
C LYS A 204 -0.38 -2.24 13.83
N VAL A 205 -1.42 -2.57 13.06
CA VAL A 205 -2.48 -1.59 12.74
C VAL A 205 -3.32 -1.27 13.98
N ILE A 206 -3.63 -2.26 14.81
CA ILE A 206 -4.35 -2.06 16.08
C ILE A 206 -3.53 -1.17 17.04
N GLU A 207 -2.23 -1.40 17.16
CA GLU A 207 -1.35 -0.59 18.00
C GLU A 207 -1.30 0.88 17.52
N LYS A 208 -1.22 1.09 16.21
CA LYS A 208 -1.32 2.43 15.61
C LYS A 208 -2.70 3.05 15.79
N ARG A 209 -3.78 2.26 15.68
CA ARG A 209 -5.17 2.70 15.92
C ARG A 209 -5.38 3.13 17.37
N ARG A 210 -4.74 2.45 18.32
CA ARG A 210 -4.75 2.80 19.74
C ARG A 210 -3.99 4.09 20.03
N SER A 211 -2.78 4.24 19.50
CA SER A 211 -1.91 5.38 19.79
C SER A 211 -2.27 6.66 19.02
N LEU A 212 -2.73 6.52 17.78
CA LEU A 212 -2.96 7.63 16.85
C LEU A 212 -4.43 7.79 16.45
N GLY A 213 -5.34 7.02 17.02
CA GLY A 213 -6.77 7.04 16.68
C GLY A 213 -7.11 6.32 15.38
N ARG A 214 -8.39 6.32 15.01
CA ARG A 214 -8.94 5.58 13.86
C ARG A 214 -8.63 6.25 12.52
N SER A 215 -8.61 7.58 12.48
CA SER A 215 -8.31 8.38 11.30
C SER A 215 -6.81 8.67 11.13
N ILE A 216 -6.46 9.08 9.92
CA ILE A 216 -5.14 9.55 9.50
C ILE A 216 -5.14 11.07 9.32
N ALA A 217 -6.25 11.66 8.86
CA ALA A 217 -6.38 13.08 8.66
C ALA A 217 -6.98 13.81 9.89
N ARG A 218 -6.31 14.91 10.26
CA ARG A 218 -6.65 15.96 11.24
C ARG A 218 -6.75 15.54 12.73
N GLY A 219 -5.64 15.79 13.43
CA GLY A 219 -5.62 16.67 14.62
C GLY A 219 -6.74 16.54 15.66
N ALA A 220 -7.09 15.35 16.11
CA ALA A 220 -7.78 15.20 17.39
C ALA A 220 -6.75 15.38 18.52
N PRO A 221 -7.04 16.15 19.59
CA PRO A 221 -6.11 16.33 20.68
C PRO A 221 -5.80 14.96 21.27
N ARG A 222 -4.51 14.66 21.42
CA ARG A 222 -4.04 13.50 22.15
C ARG A 222 -4.74 13.48 23.51
N LYS A 223 -5.67 12.56 23.73
CA LYS A 223 -5.77 11.95 25.06
C LYS A 223 -4.53 11.08 25.18
N VAL A 224 -3.43 11.67 25.65
CA VAL A 224 -2.37 10.88 26.27
C VAL A 224 -3.11 10.13 27.38
N PRO A 225 -3.27 8.80 27.32
CA PRO A 225 -3.83 8.09 28.46
C PRO A 225 -2.96 8.47 29.65
N ASP A 226 -3.58 8.88 30.76
CA ASP A 226 -2.85 9.10 32.00
C ASP A 226 -1.96 7.88 32.21
N VAL A 227 -0.66 8.14 32.30
CA VAL A 227 0.36 7.11 32.48
C VAL A 227 0.15 6.56 33.87
N THR A 228 -0.78 5.61 33.98
CA THR A 228 -1.05 4.91 35.22
C THR A 228 0.18 4.11 35.59
N SER A 229 0.45 3.99 36.88
CA SER A 229 1.58 3.23 37.42
C SER A 229 1.60 1.80 36.86
N SER A 230 0.42 1.22 36.61
CA SER A 230 0.26 -0.09 35.98
C SER A 230 0.68 -0.14 34.50
N SER A 231 0.48 0.94 33.75
CA SER A 231 0.95 1.06 32.36
C SER A 231 2.48 1.15 32.30
N LEU A 232 3.12 1.88 33.22
CA LEU A 232 4.59 1.94 33.31
C LEU A 232 5.19 0.59 33.66
N ILE A 233 4.60 -0.11 34.63
CA ILE A 233 5.05 -1.45 35.04
C ILE A 233 4.95 -2.42 33.86
N ARG A 234 3.87 -2.39 33.09
CA ARG A 234 3.71 -3.26 31.91
C ARG A 234 4.71 -2.94 30.81
N THR A 235 4.94 -1.67 30.49
CA THR A 235 5.95 -1.26 29.50
C THR A 235 7.34 -1.70 29.94
N TYR A 236 7.68 -1.49 31.21
CA TYR A 236 8.95 -1.92 31.80
C TYR A 236 9.12 -3.44 31.72
N GLN A 237 8.09 -4.23 32.07
CA GLN A 237 8.12 -5.69 31.95
C GLN A 237 8.38 -6.16 30.51
N HIS A 238 7.70 -5.56 29.52
CA HIS A 238 7.93 -5.88 28.12
C HIS A 238 9.34 -5.50 27.65
N GLU A 239 9.87 -4.38 28.11
CA GLU A 239 11.21 -3.93 27.77
C GLU A 239 12.29 -4.85 28.40
N VAL A 240 12.06 -5.29 29.64
CA VAL A 240 12.90 -6.29 30.32
C VAL A 240 12.86 -7.64 29.61
N GLU A 241 11.70 -8.12 29.18
CA GLU A 241 11.59 -9.37 28.40
C GLU A 241 12.32 -9.27 27.06
N ARG A 242 12.17 -8.14 26.36
CA ARG A 242 12.87 -7.87 25.10
C ARG A 242 14.39 -7.88 25.30
N GLN A 243 14.89 -7.23 26.35
CA GLN A 243 16.32 -7.23 26.67
C GLN A 243 16.81 -8.63 27.03
N LYS A 244 16.09 -9.38 27.87
CA LYS A 244 16.45 -10.78 28.20
C LYS A 244 16.55 -11.66 26.96
N LEU A 245 15.62 -11.50 26.01
CA LEU A 245 15.63 -12.26 24.77
C LEU A 245 16.80 -11.86 23.85
N MET A 246 17.19 -10.58 23.87
CA MET A 246 18.36 -10.07 23.15
C MET A 246 19.66 -10.65 23.74
N VAL A 247 19.78 -10.69 25.07
CA VAL A 247 20.92 -11.31 25.78
C VAL A 247 21.03 -12.79 25.44
N LYS A 248 19.93 -13.56 25.54
CA LYS A 248 19.93 -14.98 25.18
C LYS A 248 20.37 -15.23 23.73
N LYS A 249 19.92 -14.38 22.79
CA LYS A 249 20.34 -14.48 21.38
C LYS A 249 21.83 -14.18 21.21
N ALA A 250 22.36 -13.19 21.93
CA ALA A 250 23.77 -12.85 21.90
C ALA A 250 24.63 -13.99 22.48
N GLU A 251 24.24 -14.55 23.62
CA GLU A 251 24.90 -15.72 24.22
C GLU A 251 24.93 -16.91 23.27
N PHE A 252 23.80 -17.22 22.64
CA PHE A 252 23.71 -18.32 21.68
C PHE A 252 24.59 -18.10 20.44
N ALA A 253 24.61 -16.86 19.92
CA ALA A 253 25.46 -16.49 18.80
C ALA A 253 26.95 -16.59 19.19
N GLN A 254 27.32 -16.16 20.40
CA GLN A 254 28.68 -16.24 20.92
C GLN A 254 29.13 -17.70 21.10
N GLN A 255 28.29 -18.56 21.69
CA GLN A 255 28.58 -19.99 21.83
C GLN A 255 28.80 -20.66 20.47
N ARG A 256 27.93 -20.39 19.49
CA ARG A 256 28.10 -20.92 18.12
C ARG A 256 29.38 -20.40 17.46
N LEU A 257 29.70 -19.12 17.65
CA LEU A 257 30.88 -18.53 17.04
C LEU A 257 32.17 -19.08 17.66
N LEU A 258 32.18 -19.32 18.98
CA LEU A 258 33.28 -20.01 19.66
C LEU A 258 33.47 -21.43 19.12
N PHE A 259 32.37 -22.18 18.97
CA PHE A 259 32.41 -23.52 18.39
C PHE A 259 32.96 -23.52 16.96
N VAL A 260 32.45 -22.63 16.10
CA VAL A 260 32.91 -22.51 14.70
C VAL A 260 34.38 -22.09 14.65
N ALA A 261 34.81 -21.14 15.48
CA ALA A 261 36.20 -20.71 15.53
C ALA A 261 37.15 -21.84 15.99
N GLU A 262 36.74 -22.64 16.98
CA GLU A 262 37.53 -23.79 17.44
C GLU A 262 37.62 -24.89 16.37
N ALA A 263 36.49 -25.26 15.77
CA ALA A 263 36.43 -26.25 14.70
C ALA A 263 37.29 -25.80 13.51
N MET A 264 37.22 -24.52 13.15
CA MET A 264 38.06 -23.95 12.10
C MET A 264 39.54 -23.97 12.46
N ARG A 265 39.90 -23.69 13.72
CA ARG A 265 41.29 -23.78 14.18
C ARG A 265 41.85 -25.20 14.05
N GLN A 266 41.07 -26.20 14.44
CA GLN A 266 41.46 -27.61 14.31
C GLN A 266 41.60 -28.03 12.85
N LEU A 267 40.67 -27.63 11.98
CA LEU A 267 40.73 -27.92 10.55
C LEU A 267 41.93 -27.24 9.88
N MET A 268 42.18 -25.97 10.18
CA MET A 268 43.30 -25.21 9.61
C MET A 268 44.67 -25.62 10.17
N ALA A 269 44.71 -26.33 11.29
CA ALA A 269 45.95 -26.95 11.80
C ALA A 269 46.36 -28.20 11.01
N ASN A 270 45.47 -28.77 10.18
CA ASN A 270 45.76 -29.95 9.37
C ASN A 270 46.36 -29.55 8.01
N GLU A 271 47.65 -29.85 7.81
CA GLU A 271 48.38 -29.50 6.59
C GLU A 271 47.73 -30.07 5.32
N ASN A 272 47.26 -31.31 5.34
CA ASN A 272 46.59 -31.93 4.18
C ASN A 272 45.32 -31.17 3.78
N PHE A 273 44.55 -30.71 4.77
CA PHE A 273 43.34 -29.92 4.54
C PHE A 273 43.66 -28.53 3.97
N THR A 274 44.66 -27.85 4.53
CA THR A 274 45.09 -26.53 4.01
C THR A 274 45.66 -26.60 2.58
N ASN A 275 46.40 -27.66 2.26
CA ASN A 275 46.94 -27.88 0.92
C ASN A 275 45.83 -28.13 -0.11
N LEU A 276 44.79 -28.89 0.28
CA LEU A 276 43.61 -29.11 -0.55
C LEU A 276 42.83 -27.80 -0.80
N LEU A 277 42.64 -26.98 0.24
CA LEU A 277 41.98 -25.68 0.09
C LEU A 277 42.73 -24.74 -0.86
N ARG A 278 44.07 -24.70 -0.80
CA ARG A 278 44.87 -23.92 -1.77
C ARG A 278 44.75 -24.46 -3.19
N ALA A 279 44.73 -25.77 -3.38
CA ALA A 279 44.58 -26.39 -4.69
C ALA A 279 43.23 -26.06 -5.36
N GLU A 280 42.17 -25.93 -4.55
CA GLU A 280 40.81 -25.59 -5.00
C GLU A 280 40.50 -24.07 -5.00
N GLY A 281 41.46 -23.22 -4.62
CA GLY A 281 41.29 -21.76 -4.57
C GLY A 281 40.34 -21.27 -3.46
N LEU A 282 40.23 -22.01 -2.35
CA LEU A 282 39.34 -21.75 -1.21
C LEU A 282 40.11 -21.44 0.09
N ASP A 283 41.27 -20.81 -0.03
CA ASP A 283 42.17 -20.49 1.08
C ASP A 283 41.83 -19.19 1.82
N SER A 284 40.88 -18.40 1.30
CA SER A 284 40.42 -17.15 1.93
C SER A 284 39.37 -17.39 3.04
N LEU A 285 39.49 -16.65 4.15
CA LEU A 285 38.53 -16.67 5.26
C LEU A 285 38.01 -15.25 5.56
N PRO A 286 36.72 -15.10 5.96
CA PRO A 286 36.20 -13.81 6.40
C PRO A 286 36.98 -13.24 7.59
N LYS A 287 37.31 -11.94 7.53
CA LYS A 287 38.18 -11.23 8.50
C LYS A 287 37.88 -11.55 9.97
N TYR A 288 36.61 -11.53 10.37
CA TYR A 288 36.20 -11.78 11.77
C TYR A 288 36.38 -13.22 12.26
N ILE A 289 36.49 -14.18 11.34
CA ILE A 289 36.80 -15.58 11.63
C ILE A 289 38.33 -15.76 11.59
N ALA A 290 38.97 -15.16 10.57
CA ALA A 290 40.42 -15.17 10.43
C ALA A 290 41.14 -14.66 11.71
N GLU A 291 40.71 -13.54 12.27
CA GLU A 291 41.25 -12.96 13.52
C GLU A 291 41.11 -13.86 14.76
N ARG A 292 40.18 -14.82 14.74
CA ARG A 292 39.91 -15.74 15.86
C ARG A 292 40.52 -17.13 15.69
N VAL A 293 40.75 -17.51 14.44
CA VAL A 293 41.35 -18.79 14.03
C VAL A 293 42.86 -18.66 14.02
N TRP A 294 43.39 -17.59 13.44
CA TRP A 294 44.82 -17.27 13.44
C TRP A 294 45.12 -16.19 14.48
N PRO A 295 45.85 -16.51 15.57
CA PRO A 295 46.33 -15.47 16.48
C PRO A 295 47.22 -14.50 15.70
N ALA A 296 47.08 -13.20 15.97
CA ALA A 296 47.77 -12.12 15.27
C ALA A 296 49.27 -12.44 15.11
N GLY A 297 49.68 -12.79 13.89
CA GLY A 297 51.05 -13.21 13.58
C GLY A 297 51.18 -14.23 12.44
N SER A 298 50.12 -14.97 12.10
CA SER A 298 50.16 -15.95 11.00
C SER A 298 49.07 -15.69 9.97
N ALA A 299 49.14 -14.54 9.30
CA ALA A 299 48.45 -14.34 8.03
C ALA A 299 49.53 -14.42 6.93
N VAL A 300 49.52 -15.52 6.18
CA VAL A 300 50.11 -15.60 4.84
C VAL A 300 48.94 -15.80 3.88
#